data_AF-A0A2E7W4J1-F1
#
_entry.id   AF-A0A2E7W4J1-F1
#
_cell.length_a   1.000
_cell.length_b   1.000
_cell.length_c   1.000
_cell.angle_alpha   90.00
_cell.angle_beta   90.00
_cell.angle_gamma   90.00
#
_symmetry.space_group_name_H-M   'P 1'
#
loop_
_entity.id
_entity.type
_entity.pdbx_description
1 polymer ?
#
loop_
_entity_poly.entity_id
_entity_poly.type
_entity_poly.pdbx_seq_one_letter_code
_entity_poly.pdbx_strand_id
1 'polypeptide(L)'
;MLVVMVLLFVVYMMYRRWKKKEVFVVGDQRKVDSYTTQHFEISPESQRLYDTMVSSRVDKNRLLKFLTMEDTFLGYEKDIVRNGAGTVREALDMSALISNTFSNYDTEYHELHCRQIRNPTERINMLF
;
A
#
# COMPACT_ATOMS: atom_id res chain seq x y z
N MET A 1 -37.17 13.18 -22.65
CA MET A 1 -36.50 13.52 -21.37
C MET A 1 -36.04 12.27 -20.62
N LEU A 2 -36.93 11.34 -20.28
CA LEU A 2 -36.61 10.13 -19.49
C LEU A 2 -35.57 9.21 -20.17
N VAL A 3 -35.72 8.95 -21.47
CA VAL A 3 -34.77 8.12 -22.26
C VAL A 3 -33.35 8.70 -22.27
N VAL A 4 -33.22 10.02 -22.36
CA VAL A 4 -31.92 10.71 -22.35
C VAL A 4 -31.25 10.58 -20.97
N MET A 5 -32.01 10.68 -19.87
CA MET A 5 -31.46 10.51 -18.52
C MET A 5 -30.97 9.07 -18.28
N VAL A 6 -31.71 8.07 -18.78
CA VAL A 6 -31.29 6.65 -18.67
C VAL A 6 -29.99 6.42 -19.46
N LEU A 7 -29.89 6.97 -20.68
CA LEU A 7 -28.66 6.88 -21.47
C LEU A 7 -27.47 7.53 -20.77
N LEU A 8 -27.63 8.73 -20.21
CA LEU A 8 -26.58 9.39 -19.43
C LEU A 8 -26.18 8.60 -18.19
N PHE A 9 -27.14 7.98 -17.50
CA PHE A 9 -26.88 7.14 -16.34
C PHE A 9 -26.10 5.86 -16.72
N VAL A 10 -26.46 5.22 -17.83
CA VAL A 10 -25.75 4.03 -18.34
C VAL A 10 -24.34 4.39 -18.78
N VAL A 11 -24.16 5.50 -19.53
CA VAL A 11 -22.84 5.99 -19.93
C VAL A 11 -22.00 6.35 -18.70
N TYR A 12 -22.58 6.99 -17.70
CA TYR A 12 -21.92 7.27 -16.42
C TYR A 12 -21.54 5.99 -15.66
N MET A 13 -22.39 4.96 -15.68
CA MET A 13 -22.09 3.65 -15.09
C MET A 13 -20.97 2.91 -15.84
N MET A 14 -20.93 3.00 -17.18
CA MET A 14 -19.85 2.44 -18.00
C MET A 14 -18.53 3.17 -17.75
N TYR A 15 -18.55 4.51 -17.73
CA TYR A 15 -17.40 5.34 -17.36
C TYR A 15 -16.89 5.00 -15.95
N ARG A 16 -17.80 4.83 -14.98
CA ARG A 16 -17.49 4.35 -13.62
C ARG A 16 -16.81 2.98 -13.61
N ARG A 17 -17.29 2.02 -14.40
CA ARG A 17 -16.69 0.67 -14.49
C ARG A 17 -15.33 0.69 -15.17
N TRP A 18 -15.13 1.56 -16.16
CA TRP A 18 -13.87 1.67 -16.88
C TRP A 18 -12.76 2.22 -15.99
N LYS A 19 -13.03 3.26 -15.19
CA LYS A 19 -12.05 3.82 -14.23
C LYS A 19 -11.59 2.83 -13.15
N LYS A 20 -12.42 1.82 -12.80
CA LYS A 20 -12.06 0.76 -11.84
C LYS A 20 -11.05 -0.25 -12.38
N LYS A 21 -10.90 -0.37 -13.71
CA LYS A 21 -10.07 -1.41 -14.35
C LYS A 21 -8.56 -1.13 -14.33
N GLU A 22 -8.13 0.07 -13.95
CA GLU A 22 -6.70 0.43 -13.99
C GLU A 22 -5.89 -0.02 -12.76
N VAL A 23 -6.56 -0.52 -11.72
CA VAL A 23 -5.92 -1.12 -10.55
C VAL A 23 -6.01 -2.63 -10.68
N PHE A 24 -4.89 -3.29 -10.96
CA PHE A 24 -4.82 -4.74 -11.11
C PHE A 24 -4.26 -5.35 -9.82
N VAL A 25 -5.00 -6.29 -9.23
CA VAL A 25 -4.50 -7.16 -8.16
C VAL A 25 -4.05 -8.46 -8.83
N VAL A 26 -2.77 -8.82 -8.71
CA VAL A 26 -2.21 -10.06 -9.27
C VAL A 26 -1.71 -10.91 -8.10
N GLY A 27 -2.55 -11.82 -7.60
CA GLY A 27 -2.24 -12.61 -6.40
C GLY A 27 -2.04 -11.72 -5.16
N ASP A 28 -0.97 -11.96 -4.39
CA ASP A 28 -0.60 -11.16 -3.22
C ASP A 28 0.08 -9.82 -3.58
N GLN A 29 0.42 -9.62 -4.86
CA GLN A 29 1.02 -8.38 -5.35
C GLN A 29 -0.06 -7.36 -5.74
N ARG A 30 0.21 -6.08 -5.44
CA ARG A 30 -0.64 -4.96 -5.85
C ARG A 30 0.04 -4.21 -7.00
N LYS A 31 -0.69 -4.00 -8.11
CA LYS A 31 -0.19 -3.32 -9.30
C LYS A 31 -1.00 -2.06 -9.60
N VAL A 32 -0.28 -0.94 -9.74
CA VAL A 32 -0.80 0.33 -10.24
C VAL A 32 0.09 0.76 -11.40
N ASP A 33 -0.49 0.86 -12.60
CA ASP A 33 0.25 1.12 -13.85
C ASP A 33 1.45 0.18 -14.07
N SER A 34 2.66 0.72 -14.06
CA SER A 34 3.92 0.04 -14.30
C SER A 34 4.58 -0.47 -13.01
N TYR A 35 4.06 -0.12 -11.83
CA TYR A 35 4.63 -0.52 -10.56
C TYR A 35 3.96 -1.79 -10.04
N THR A 36 4.78 -2.78 -9.68
CA THR A 36 4.35 -4.01 -9.04
C THR A 36 5.18 -4.21 -7.79
N THR A 37 4.50 -4.32 -6.66
CA THR A 37 5.12 -4.47 -5.34
C THR A 37 5.87 -5.80 -5.22
N GLN A 38 7.03 -5.78 -4.56
CA GLN A 38 7.88 -6.96 -4.35
C GLN A 38 7.84 -7.50 -2.92
N HIS A 39 7.46 -6.65 -1.96
CA HIS A 39 7.54 -6.90 -0.53
C HIS A 39 6.19 -6.77 0.18
N PHE A 40 5.14 -6.34 -0.52
CA PHE A 40 3.78 -6.21 0.04
C PHE A 40 3.17 -7.48 0.63
N GLU A 41 3.65 -8.65 0.22
CA GLU A 41 3.22 -9.93 0.79
C GLU A 41 3.63 -10.08 2.27
N ILE A 42 4.62 -9.31 2.72
CA ILE A 42 5.14 -9.32 4.09
C ILE A 42 4.12 -8.75 5.08
N SER A 43 3.20 -7.88 4.65
CA SER A 43 2.25 -7.23 5.55
C SER A 43 0.81 -7.34 5.05
N PRO A 44 0.01 -8.26 5.62
CA PRO A 44 -1.43 -8.32 5.39
C PRO A 44 -2.14 -7.00 5.73
N GLU A 45 -1.62 -6.25 6.70
CA GLU A 45 -2.11 -4.94 7.10
C GLU A 45 -1.91 -3.89 5.99
N SER A 46 -0.73 -3.83 5.37
CA SER A 46 -0.47 -2.98 4.21
C SER A 46 -1.44 -3.28 3.06
N GLN A 47 -1.75 -4.56 2.82
CA GLN A 47 -2.73 -4.97 1.81
C GLN A 47 -4.15 -4.48 2.14
N ARG A 48 -4.59 -4.64 3.39
CA ARG A 48 -5.91 -4.15 3.83
C ARG A 48 -6.01 -2.63 3.73
N LEU A 49 -4.95 -1.91 4.07
CA LEU A 49 -4.91 -0.47 3.92
C LEU A 49 -4.98 -0.05 2.45
N TYR A 50 -4.23 -0.71 1.56
CA TYR A 50 -4.32 -0.49 0.12
C TYR A 50 -5.74 -0.70 -0.40
N ASP A 51 -6.37 -1.82 -0.04
CA ASP A 51 -7.73 -2.14 -0.46
C ASP A 51 -8.74 -1.10 0.06
N THR A 52 -8.49 -0.56 1.27
CA THR A 52 -9.25 0.55 1.84
C THR A 52 -9.08 1.84 1.01
N MET A 53 -7.84 2.22 0.66
CA MET A 53 -7.58 3.38 -0.21
C MET A 53 -8.26 3.25 -1.58
N VAL A 54 -8.23 2.05 -2.18
CA VAL A 54 -8.94 1.76 -3.43
C VAL A 54 -10.45 1.92 -3.24
N SER A 55 -11.01 1.40 -2.14
CA SER A 55 -12.44 1.53 -1.84
C SER A 55 -12.87 3.00 -1.62
N SER A 56 -12.00 3.80 -1.00
CA SER A 56 -12.19 5.25 -0.77
C SER A 56 -11.98 6.10 -2.02
N ARG A 57 -11.65 5.49 -3.17
CA ARG A 57 -11.41 6.17 -4.46
C ARG A 57 -10.27 7.18 -4.41
N VAL A 58 -9.21 6.84 -3.68
CA VAL A 58 -7.96 7.61 -3.71
C VAL A 58 -7.45 7.72 -5.14
N ASP A 59 -6.91 8.89 -5.47
CA ASP A 59 -6.31 9.12 -6.79
C ASP A 59 -5.19 8.12 -7.08
N LYS A 60 -5.06 7.73 -8.35
CA LYS A 60 -4.11 6.71 -8.77
C LYS A 60 -2.67 7.08 -8.47
N ASN A 61 -2.28 8.34 -8.62
CA ASN A 61 -0.93 8.80 -8.27
C ASN A 61 -0.67 8.67 -6.77
N ARG A 62 -1.70 8.89 -5.95
CA ARG A 62 -1.61 8.76 -4.50
C ARG A 62 -1.56 7.28 -4.07
N LEU A 63 -2.29 6.40 -4.76
CA LEU A 63 -2.15 4.93 -4.60
C LEU A 63 -0.75 4.45 -4.99
N LEU A 64 -0.23 4.90 -6.13
CA LEU A 64 1.12 4.58 -6.58
C LEU A 64 2.18 5.04 -5.59
N LYS A 65 2.02 6.26 -5.06
CA LYS A 65 2.91 6.80 -4.04
C LYS A 65 2.89 5.95 -2.76
N PHE A 66 1.70 5.54 -2.30
CA PHE A 66 1.57 4.65 -1.15
C PHE A 66 2.29 3.33 -1.41
N LEU A 67 1.96 2.64 -2.51
CA LEU A 67 2.59 1.37 -2.85
C LEU A 67 4.11 1.46 -2.91
N THR A 68 4.65 2.50 -3.53
CA THR A 68 6.11 2.65 -3.67
C THR A 68 6.79 2.86 -2.31
N MET A 69 6.22 3.74 -1.47
CA MET A 69 6.79 4.05 -0.15
C MET A 69 6.69 2.85 0.79
N GLU A 70 5.53 2.21 0.82
CA GLU A 70 5.24 1.05 1.67
C GLU A 70 6.09 -0.17 1.27
N ASP A 71 6.22 -0.44 -0.03
CA ASP A 71 7.06 -1.53 -0.54
C ASP A 71 8.55 -1.28 -0.26
N THR A 72 8.97 0.00 -0.22
CA THR A 72 10.33 0.40 0.20
C THR A 72 10.52 0.18 1.70
N PHE A 73 9.54 0.54 2.52
CA PHE A 73 9.57 0.33 3.97
C PHE A 73 9.68 -1.16 4.34
N LEU A 74 8.85 -2.01 3.72
CA LEU A 74 8.90 -3.45 3.91
C LEU A 74 10.22 -4.06 3.37
N GLY A 75 10.80 -3.46 2.33
CA GLY A 75 12.13 -3.78 1.85
C GLY A 75 13.22 -3.55 2.90
N TYR A 76 13.18 -2.39 3.59
CA TYR A 76 14.11 -2.11 4.69
C TYR A 76 13.97 -3.11 5.84
N GLU A 77 12.74 -3.47 6.23
CA GLU A 77 12.53 -4.48 7.26
C GLU A 77 13.16 -5.81 6.87
N LYS A 78 12.89 -6.29 5.66
CA LYS A 78 13.45 -7.53 5.14
C LYS A 78 14.98 -7.49 5.13
N ASP A 79 15.60 -6.41 4.66
CA ASP A 79 17.06 -6.31 4.58
C ASP A 79 17.70 -6.27 5.98
N ILE A 80 17.12 -5.52 6.91
CA ILE A 80 17.64 -5.40 8.27
C ILE A 80 17.46 -6.72 9.04
N VAL A 81 16.28 -7.33 8.97
CA VAL A 81 15.96 -8.55 9.73
C VAL A 81 16.68 -9.77 9.15
N ARG A 82 16.72 -9.92 7.82
CA ARG A 82 17.29 -11.10 7.18
C ARG A 82 18.80 -11.00 6.95
N ASN A 83 19.27 -9.83 6.52
CA ASN A 83 20.65 -9.66 6.07
C ASN A 83 21.52 -8.89 7.08
N GLY A 84 20.91 -8.32 8.14
CA GLY A 84 21.61 -7.42 9.06
C GLY A 84 22.16 -6.17 8.37
N ALA A 85 21.60 -5.82 7.20
CA ALA A 85 22.08 -4.77 6.33
C ALA A 85 21.03 -3.67 6.19
N GLY A 86 21.46 -2.42 6.06
CA GLY A 86 20.57 -1.26 5.94
C GLY A 86 20.50 -0.43 7.21
N THR A 87 19.92 0.77 7.08
CA THR A 87 19.93 1.76 8.15
C THR A 87 18.58 1.76 8.86
N VAL A 88 18.56 1.34 10.15
CA VAL A 88 17.37 1.42 11.01
C VAL A 88 16.75 2.82 10.97
N ARG A 89 17.58 3.86 10.97
CA ARG A 89 17.12 5.25 10.89
C ARG A 89 16.34 5.54 9.61
N GLU A 90 16.81 5.08 8.45
CA GLU A 90 16.13 5.32 7.16
C GLU A 90 14.77 4.61 7.11
N ALA A 91 14.69 3.41 7.70
CA ALA A 91 13.43 2.68 7.80
C ALA A 91 12.42 3.41 8.71
N LEU A 92 12.88 3.95 9.85
CA LEU A 92 12.04 4.73 10.76
C LEU A 92 11.60 6.06 10.14
N ASP A 93 12.51 6.75 9.46
CA ASP A 93 12.20 8.00 8.75
C ASP A 93 11.18 7.75 7.61
N MET A 94 11.29 6.62 6.90
CA MET A 94 10.32 6.19 5.89
C MET A 94 8.94 5.92 6.51
N SER A 95 8.89 5.19 7.62
CA SER A 95 7.64 4.92 8.35
C SER A 95 6.95 6.23 8.77
N ALA A 96 7.70 7.16 9.38
CA ALA A 96 7.18 8.47 9.76
C ALA A 96 6.69 9.28 8.56
N LEU A 97 7.42 9.22 7.43
CA LEU A 97 7.02 9.89 6.19
C LEU A 97 5.71 9.32 5.62
N ILE A 98 5.50 8.00 5.69
CA ILE A 98 4.25 7.34 5.30
C ILE A 98 3.11 7.83 6.18
N SER A 99 3.23 7.75 7.51
CA SER A 99 2.20 8.21 8.44
C SER A 99 1.86 9.70 8.25
N ASN A 100 2.86 10.55 8.00
CA ASN A 100 2.63 11.97 7.71
C ASN A 100 1.94 12.19 6.35
N THR A 101 2.31 11.43 5.32
CA THR A 101 1.74 11.56 3.96
C THR A 101 0.31 11.03 3.90
N PHE A 102 0.00 10.01 4.70
CA PHE A 102 -1.27 9.30 4.72
C PHE A 102 -1.98 9.40 6.07
N SER A 103 -1.90 10.57 6.72
CA SER A 103 -2.45 10.84 8.06
C SER A 103 -3.95 10.57 8.25
N ASN A 104 -4.72 10.44 7.16
CA ASN A 104 -6.14 10.13 7.19
C ASN A 104 -6.41 8.60 7.21
N TYR A 105 -5.36 7.80 7.24
CA TYR A 105 -5.40 6.35 7.22
C TYR A 105 -4.74 5.78 8.46
N ASP A 106 -5.20 4.61 8.88
CA ASP A 106 -4.62 3.90 10.01
C ASP A 106 -3.29 3.24 9.58
N THR A 107 -2.19 3.77 10.12
CA THR A 107 -0.84 3.21 9.96
C THR A 107 -0.28 2.68 11.29
N GLU A 108 -1.13 2.37 12.28
CA GLU A 108 -0.66 1.91 13.61
C GLU A 108 0.15 0.61 13.52
N TYR A 109 -0.13 -0.25 12.54
CA TYR A 109 0.62 -1.48 12.29
C TYR A 109 2.12 -1.23 12.02
N HIS A 110 2.51 -0.02 11.61
CA HIS A 110 3.92 0.35 11.46
C HIS A 110 4.71 0.23 12.76
N GLU A 111 4.07 0.37 13.92
CA GLU A 111 4.76 0.23 15.20
C GLU A 111 5.36 -1.18 15.35
N LEU A 112 4.63 -2.21 14.91
CA LEU A 112 5.09 -3.59 14.96
C LEU A 112 6.31 -3.81 14.05
N HIS A 113 6.23 -3.34 12.80
CA HIS A 113 7.34 -3.40 11.85
C HIS A 113 8.56 -2.60 12.34
N CYS A 114 8.35 -1.39 12.88
CA CYS A 114 9.42 -0.58 13.46
C CYS A 114 10.07 -1.26 14.66
N ARG A 115 9.30 -1.98 15.48
CA ARG A 115 9.82 -2.76 16.61
C ARG A 115 10.67 -3.92 16.11
N GLN A 116 10.20 -4.64 15.10
CA GLN A 116 10.95 -5.73 14.45
C GLN A 116 12.26 -5.24 13.82
N ILE A 117 12.24 -4.07 13.18
CA ILE A 117 13.44 -3.42 12.61
C ILE A 117 14.45 -3.04 13.71
N ARG A 118 13.98 -2.52 14.85
CA ARG A 118 14.87 -2.13 15.97
C ARG A 118 15.49 -3.33 16.68
N ASN A 119 14.77 -4.44 16.72
CA ASN A 119 15.19 -5.66 17.40
C ASN A 119 15.18 -6.86 16.42
N PRO A 120 16.04 -6.87 15.39
CA PRO A 120 15.99 -7.86 14.31
C PRO A 120 16.24 -9.31 14.78
N THR A 121 16.94 -9.48 15.91
CA THR A 121 17.22 -10.79 16.51
C THR A 121 16.04 -11.35 17.31
N GLU A 122 15.09 -10.49 17.69
CA GLU A 122 13.88 -10.92 18.38
C GLU A 122 12.82 -11.24 17.33
N ARG A 123 12.23 -12.44 17.42
CA ARG A 123 11.04 -12.78 16.61
C ARG A 123 9.81 -12.07 17.18
N ILE A 124 9.69 -10.79 16.86
CA ILE A 124 8.54 -9.95 17.25
C ILE A 124 7.39 -10.17 16.27
N ASN A 125 7.71 -10.36 14.98
CA ASN A 125 6.77 -10.70 13.93
C ASN A 125 7.18 -12.05 13.29
N MET A 126 6.20 -12.91 12.99
CA MET A 126 6.45 -14.23 12.36
C MET A 126 6.70 -14.13 10.85
N LEU A 127 7.32 -13.04 10.40
CA LEU A 127 7.44 -12.72 8.97
C LEU A 127 8.72 -13.27 8.32
N PHE A 128 9.66 -13.82 9.10
CA PHE A 128 10.94 -14.36 8.61
C PHE A 128 11.43 -15.59 9.40
#